data_AF-A0A0L6J2H0-F1
#
_entry.id   AF-A0A0L6J2H0-F1
#
_cell.length_a   1.000
_cell.length_b   1.000
_cell.length_c   1.000
_cell.angle_alpha   90.00
_cell.angle_beta   90.00
_cell.angle_gamma   90.00
#
_symmetry.space_group_name_H-M   'P 1'
#
loop_
_entity.id
_entity.type
_entity.pdbx_description
1 polymer ?
#
loop_
_entity_poly.entity_id
_entity_poly.type
_entity_poly.pdbx_seq_one_letter_code
_entity_poly.pdbx_strand_id
1 'polypeptide(L)'
;MRLQGGAIYIRREQEPGDHVVTSASLAHVRDVASFEEPDEWQPETRTHQPGKKGTDVLYEHHELMRRMFKKMRATSGHGAERHELMRTLAAELDIHEVIEDAIFYPAVQPVSEDTEIAYAEHGVLADLLAATVKLPLGGPEFEEHLVALESAFLHHAGSEERSMFREAERLTDERLRDLGEQLETMLERERTSRFRQAFRTLKLTLLENA
;
A
#
# COMPACT_ATOMS: atom_id res chain seq x y z
N MET A 1 -2.08 10.79 -37.47
CA MET A 1 -1.97 11.89 -36.50
C MET A 1 -1.82 13.21 -37.25
N ARG A 2 -2.73 14.19 -37.07
CA ARG A 2 -2.59 15.55 -37.62
C ARG A 2 -3.03 16.55 -36.55
N LEU A 3 -2.29 17.66 -36.45
CA LEU A 3 -2.56 18.77 -35.54
C LEU A 3 -3.31 19.88 -36.30
N GLN A 4 -4.45 20.30 -35.76
CA GLN A 4 -5.12 21.53 -36.18
C GLN A 4 -5.82 22.13 -34.96
N GLY A 5 -5.54 23.39 -34.63
CA GLY A 5 -6.32 24.17 -33.66
C GLY A 5 -6.27 23.76 -32.17
N GLY A 6 -5.21 23.07 -31.72
CA GLY A 6 -4.98 22.85 -30.28
C GLY A 6 -5.78 21.72 -29.61
N ALA A 7 -6.54 20.92 -30.35
CA ALA A 7 -7.19 19.71 -29.84
C ALA A 7 -6.66 18.44 -30.52
N ILE A 8 -6.39 17.39 -29.74
CA ILE A 8 -5.95 16.08 -30.22
C ILE A 8 -7.19 15.22 -30.48
N TYR A 9 -7.44 14.85 -31.73
CA TYR A 9 -8.45 13.84 -32.09
C TYR A 9 -7.78 12.49 -32.29
N ILE A 10 -8.08 11.53 -31.41
CA ILE A 10 -7.69 10.13 -31.58
C ILE A 10 -8.78 9.44 -32.41
N ARG A 11 -8.45 9.06 -33.64
CA ARG A 11 -9.30 8.18 -34.45
C ARG A 11 -9.16 6.76 -33.89
N ARG A 12 -10.17 6.24 -33.19
CA ARG A 12 -10.22 4.79 -32.90
C ARG A 12 -10.45 4.06 -34.22
N GLU A 13 -9.51 3.22 -34.62
CA GLU A 13 -9.77 2.14 -35.56
C GLU A 13 -10.49 1.02 -34.78
N GLN A 14 -11.50 0.41 -35.39
CA GLN A 14 -12.20 -0.75 -34.83
C GLN A 14 -11.32 -1.99 -34.95
N GLU A 15 -11.20 -2.74 -33.86
CA GLU A 15 -10.53 -4.05 -33.84
C GLU A 15 -11.45 -5.15 -34.42
N PRO A 16 -10.89 -6.25 -34.98
CA PRO A 16 -11.70 -7.32 -35.56
C PRO A 16 -12.46 -8.10 -34.46
N GLY A 17 -13.78 -7.88 -34.36
CA GLY A 17 -14.65 -8.54 -33.39
C GLY A 17 -15.84 -7.68 -32.93
N ASP A 18 -15.78 -6.36 -33.14
CA ASP A 18 -16.90 -5.46 -32.85
C ASP A 18 -17.95 -5.53 -33.97
N HIS A 19 -18.96 -6.39 -33.81
CA HIS A 19 -20.12 -6.36 -34.69
C HIS A 19 -20.98 -5.12 -34.37
N VAL A 20 -20.95 -4.13 -35.26
CA VAL A 20 -21.92 -3.04 -35.27
C VAL A 20 -23.30 -3.63 -35.56
N VAL A 21 -24.19 -3.61 -34.56
CA VAL A 21 -25.60 -3.94 -34.77
C VAL A 21 -26.23 -2.82 -35.60
N THR A 22 -26.51 -3.11 -36.85
CA THR A 22 -27.24 -2.21 -37.74
C THR A 22 -28.73 -2.45 -37.60
N SER A 23 -29.56 -1.46 -37.95
CA SER A 23 -31.03 -1.57 -37.96
C SER A 23 -31.55 -2.72 -38.85
N ALA A 24 -30.74 -3.23 -39.77
CA ALA A 24 -31.06 -4.41 -40.58
C ALA A 24 -30.90 -5.75 -39.83
N SER A 25 -30.12 -5.80 -38.74
CA SER A 25 -29.90 -7.03 -37.96
C SER A 25 -31.02 -7.34 -36.96
N LEU A 26 -31.96 -6.42 -36.77
CA LEU A 26 -33.13 -6.59 -35.90
C LEU A 26 -34.34 -7.21 -36.62
N ALA A 27 -34.28 -7.41 -37.94
CA ALA A 27 -35.41 -7.93 -38.71
C ALA A 27 -35.63 -9.45 -38.59
N HIS A 28 -34.74 -10.19 -37.90
CA HIS A 28 -34.80 -11.66 -37.80
C HIS A 28 -35.15 -12.21 -36.41
N VAL A 29 -35.42 -11.36 -35.41
CA VAL A 29 -35.94 -11.84 -34.11
C VAL A 29 -37.46 -11.72 -34.13
N ARG A 30 -38.10 -12.62 -34.88
CA ARG A 30 -39.54 -12.88 -34.81
C ARG A 30 -39.75 -14.25 -34.17
N ASP A 31 -39.60 -14.30 -32.85
CA ASP A 31 -40.43 -15.13 -31.98
C ASP A 31 -40.16 -14.75 -30.51
N VAL A 32 -41.03 -13.94 -29.93
CA VAL A 32 -41.06 -13.63 -28.49
C VAL A 32 -42.51 -13.69 -28.05
N ALA A 33 -43.06 -14.89 -28.10
CA ALA A 33 -44.39 -15.21 -27.59
C ALA A 33 -44.28 -16.35 -26.57
N SER A 34 -43.35 -16.28 -25.63
CA SER A 34 -43.30 -17.10 -24.40
C SER A 34 -42.13 -16.71 -23.47
N PHE A 35 -41.91 -15.41 -23.26
CA PHE A 35 -41.11 -14.95 -22.12
C PHE A 35 -42.06 -14.50 -21.02
N GLU A 36 -42.11 -15.27 -19.94
CA GLU A 36 -42.67 -14.79 -18.68
C GLU A 36 -41.80 -13.61 -18.21
N GLU A 37 -42.43 -12.48 -17.91
CA GLU A 37 -41.77 -11.27 -17.41
C GLU A 37 -40.95 -11.64 -16.15
N PRO A 38 -39.61 -11.49 -16.15
CA PRO A 38 -38.85 -11.63 -14.93
C PRO A 38 -39.12 -10.43 -14.02
N ASP A 39 -39.22 -10.74 -12.74
CA ASP A 39 -39.40 -9.85 -11.60
C ASP A 39 -38.65 -8.51 -11.76
N GLU A 40 -39.34 -7.44 -11.41
CA GLU A 40 -38.90 -6.05 -11.47
C GLU A 40 -37.46 -5.94 -10.91
N TRP A 41 -36.54 -5.37 -11.69
CA TRP A 41 -35.16 -5.14 -11.25
C TRP A 41 -35.18 -4.26 -10.00
N GLN A 42 -35.07 -4.90 -8.83
CA GLN A 42 -34.82 -4.23 -7.57
C GLN A 42 -33.31 -3.99 -7.50
N PRO A 43 -32.84 -2.74 -7.37
CA PRO A 43 -31.43 -2.51 -7.12
C PRO A 43 -31.10 -3.16 -5.79
N GLU A 44 -30.40 -4.29 -5.83
CA GLU A 44 -29.82 -4.88 -4.64
C GLU A 44 -28.95 -3.80 -4.00
N THR A 45 -29.40 -3.27 -2.86
CA THR A 45 -28.52 -2.53 -1.96
C THR A 45 -27.48 -3.53 -1.50
N ARG A 46 -26.40 -3.66 -2.27
CA ARG A 46 -25.19 -4.33 -1.83
C ARG A 46 -24.79 -3.57 -0.58
N THR A 47 -25.05 -4.14 0.58
CA THR A 47 -24.56 -3.61 1.84
C THR A 47 -23.04 -3.62 1.69
N HIS A 48 -22.48 -2.47 1.37
CA HIS A 48 -21.05 -2.28 1.31
C HIS A 48 -20.56 -2.63 2.71
N GLN A 49 -19.86 -3.76 2.85
CA GLN A 49 -19.13 -4.03 4.08
C GLN A 49 -18.31 -2.77 4.35
N PRO A 50 -18.50 -2.10 5.49
CA PRO A 50 -17.86 -0.82 5.67
C PRO A 50 -16.35 -1.07 5.68
N GLY A 51 -15.60 -0.34 4.84
CA GLY A 51 -14.17 -0.53 4.63
C GLY A 51 -13.36 -0.43 5.92
N LYS A 52 -12.12 -0.93 5.95
CA LYS A 52 -11.28 -0.94 7.16
C LYS A 52 -11.07 0.48 7.70
N LYS A 53 -10.87 0.63 9.01
CA LYS A 53 -10.39 1.89 9.56
C LYS A 53 -8.90 2.06 9.23
N GLY A 54 -8.41 3.30 9.19
CA GLY A 54 -6.99 3.57 8.99
C GLY A 54 -6.09 2.87 10.03
N THR A 55 -6.55 2.81 11.29
CA THR A 55 -5.86 2.07 12.36
C THR A 55 -5.78 0.56 12.09
N ASP A 56 -6.81 -0.05 11.50
CA ASP A 56 -6.80 -1.47 11.13
C ASP A 56 -5.79 -1.73 10.00
N VAL A 57 -5.74 -0.84 8.99
CA VAL A 57 -4.82 -0.95 7.85
C VAL A 57 -3.36 -0.88 8.31
N LEU A 58 -3.03 0.10 9.16
CA LEU A 58 -1.67 0.25 9.69
C LEU A 58 -1.30 -0.90 10.64
N TYR A 59 -2.21 -1.34 11.50
CA TYR A 59 -1.99 -2.52 12.35
C TYR A 59 -1.67 -3.77 11.53
N GLU A 60 -2.41 -4.03 10.45
CA GLU A 60 -2.12 -5.15 9.55
C GLU A 60 -0.75 -5.02 8.86
N HIS A 61 -0.34 -3.78 8.54
CA HIS A 61 0.98 -3.50 7.97
C HIS A 61 2.09 -3.71 9.00
N HIS A 62 1.90 -3.32 10.26
CA HIS A 62 2.79 -3.66 11.37
C HIS A 62 2.96 -5.17 11.50
N GLU A 63 1.84 -5.89 11.51
CA GLU A 63 1.82 -7.35 11.64
C GLU A 63 2.58 -8.04 10.48
N LEU A 64 2.50 -7.52 9.27
CA LEU A 64 3.32 -7.98 8.15
C LEU A 64 4.81 -7.81 8.46
N MET A 65 5.24 -6.62 8.87
CA MET A 65 6.63 -6.33 9.17
C MET A 65 7.15 -7.13 10.37
N ARG A 66 6.37 -7.30 11.44
CA ARG A 66 6.70 -8.19 12.57
C ARG A 66 6.98 -9.63 12.09
N ARG A 67 6.17 -10.14 11.16
CA ARG A 67 6.40 -11.47 10.55
C ARG A 67 7.67 -11.50 9.70
N MET A 68 7.98 -10.42 8.98
CA MET A 68 9.18 -10.32 8.16
C MET A 68 10.45 -10.27 9.01
N PHE A 69 10.49 -9.49 10.10
CA PHE A 69 11.58 -9.51 11.07
C PHE A 69 11.77 -10.90 11.67
N LYS A 70 10.69 -11.54 12.12
CA LYS A 70 10.75 -12.93 12.62
C LYS A 70 11.31 -13.90 11.58
N LYS A 71 10.89 -13.78 10.31
CA LYS A 71 11.44 -14.59 9.22
C LYS A 71 12.93 -14.29 9.00
N MET A 72 13.34 -13.02 9.06
CA MET A 72 14.73 -12.59 8.88
C MET A 72 15.66 -13.14 9.97
N ARG A 73 15.18 -13.22 11.22
CA ARG A 73 15.88 -13.84 12.34
C ARG A 73 15.99 -15.36 12.20
N ALA A 74 15.01 -16.01 11.56
CA ALA A 74 15.01 -17.46 11.34
C ALA A 74 15.85 -17.88 10.11
N THR A 75 16.03 -16.99 9.13
CA THR A 75 16.87 -17.25 7.96
C THR A 75 18.32 -16.90 8.27
N SER A 76 19.21 -17.89 8.33
CA SER A 76 20.64 -17.69 8.61
C SER A 76 21.50 -17.51 7.34
N GLY A 77 22.71 -16.97 7.50
CA GLY A 77 23.70 -16.82 6.43
C GLY A 77 23.40 -15.67 5.47
N HIS A 78 23.88 -15.79 4.22
CA HIS A 78 23.85 -14.77 3.17
C HIS A 78 23.20 -15.29 1.87
N GLY A 79 22.22 -16.20 1.99
CA GLY A 79 21.54 -16.79 0.84
C GLY A 79 20.64 -15.79 0.10
N ALA A 80 20.28 -16.11 -1.14
CA ALA A 80 19.41 -15.28 -1.97
C ALA A 80 18.06 -14.97 -1.30
N GLU A 81 17.50 -15.91 -0.53
CA GLU A 81 16.27 -15.69 0.24
C GLU A 81 16.43 -14.57 1.28
N ARG A 82 17.57 -14.51 1.96
CA ARG A 82 17.82 -13.50 3.00
C ARG A 82 17.98 -12.12 2.39
N HIS A 83 18.68 -12.04 1.26
CA HIS A 83 18.77 -10.81 0.46
C HIS A 83 17.38 -10.33 0.02
N GLU A 84 16.55 -11.22 -0.53
CA GLU A 84 15.20 -10.86 -0.97
C GLU A 84 14.34 -10.34 0.17
N LEU A 85 14.42 -11.02 1.32
CA LEU A 85 13.68 -10.63 2.51
C LEU A 85 14.14 -9.26 3.03
N MET A 86 15.44 -8.97 2.97
CA MET A 86 15.98 -7.69 3.45
C MET A 86 15.53 -6.55 2.54
N ARG A 87 15.58 -6.75 1.22
CA ARG A 87 15.09 -5.75 0.26
C ARG A 87 13.59 -5.52 0.41
N THR A 88 12.81 -6.58 0.59
CA THR A 88 11.36 -6.46 0.80
C THR A 88 11.08 -5.73 2.11
N LEU A 89 11.76 -6.07 3.21
CA LEU A 89 11.59 -5.42 4.51
C LEU A 89 11.92 -3.93 4.43
N ALA A 90 13.06 -3.59 3.81
CA ALA A 90 13.47 -2.21 3.62
C ALA A 90 12.47 -1.40 2.78
N ALA A 91 11.89 -2.02 1.74
CA ALA A 91 10.86 -1.39 0.94
C ALA A 91 9.55 -1.19 1.72
N GLU A 92 9.13 -2.17 2.52
CA GLU A 92 7.90 -2.06 3.31
C GLU A 92 8.03 -1.03 4.43
N LEU A 93 9.18 -0.90 5.08
CA LEU A 93 9.47 0.18 6.04
C LEU A 93 9.37 1.56 5.37
N ASP A 94 10.05 1.77 4.24
CA ASP A 94 10.01 3.05 3.50
C ASP A 94 8.58 3.40 3.05
N ILE A 95 7.80 2.41 2.61
CA ILE A 95 6.40 2.60 2.23
C ILE A 95 5.54 2.96 3.45
N HIS A 96 5.74 2.27 4.57
CA HIS A 96 5.00 2.47 5.80
C HIS A 96 5.14 3.90 6.32
N GLU A 97 6.38 4.37 6.47
CA GLU A 97 6.68 5.74 6.90
C GLU A 97 6.01 6.76 5.95
N VAL A 98 6.13 6.54 4.63
CA VAL A 98 5.54 7.43 3.62
C VAL A 98 4.02 7.53 3.72
N ILE A 99 3.30 6.43 3.97
CA ILE A 99 1.83 6.49 4.05
C ILE A 99 1.35 7.12 5.36
N GLU A 100 2.07 6.90 6.46
CA GLU A 100 1.75 7.50 7.75
C GLU A 100 1.99 9.01 7.73
N ASP A 101 3.18 9.43 7.27
CA ASP A 101 3.58 10.83 7.14
C ASP A 101 2.63 11.63 6.26
N ALA A 102 2.19 11.04 5.15
CA ALA A 102 1.38 11.74 4.15
C ALA A 102 -0.11 11.76 4.48
N ILE A 103 -0.63 10.74 5.16
CA ILE A 103 -2.08 10.54 5.33
C ILE A 103 -2.46 10.49 6.81
N PHE A 104 -1.84 9.59 7.58
CA PHE A 104 -2.31 9.29 8.93
C PHE A 104 -1.96 10.38 9.93
N TYR A 105 -0.69 10.76 10.06
CA TYR A 105 -0.24 11.77 11.03
C TYR A 105 -0.93 13.13 10.86
N PRO A 106 -1.06 13.71 9.64
CA PRO A 106 -1.79 14.96 9.48
C PRO A 106 -3.26 14.87 9.90
N ALA A 107 -3.87 13.68 9.78
CA ALA A 107 -5.27 13.47 10.13
C ALA A 107 -5.48 13.26 11.63
N VAL A 108 -4.52 12.66 12.35
CA VAL A 108 -4.63 12.37 13.79
C VAL A 108 -3.96 13.43 14.67
N GLN A 109 -3.13 14.32 14.13
CA GLN A 109 -2.50 15.42 14.84
C GLN A 109 -3.48 16.27 15.70
N PRO A 110 -4.73 16.55 15.28
CA PRO A 110 -5.66 17.29 16.13
C PRO A 110 -6.12 16.54 17.39
N VAL A 111 -5.95 15.22 17.44
CA VAL A 111 -6.45 14.34 18.51
C VAL A 111 -5.35 13.56 19.24
N SER A 112 -4.10 13.64 18.77
CA SER A 112 -2.94 12.98 19.36
C SER A 112 -1.72 13.90 19.37
N GLU A 113 -1.05 13.97 20.51
CA GLU A 113 0.21 14.74 20.68
C GLU A 113 1.45 13.91 20.29
N ASP A 114 1.28 12.62 20.04
CA ASP A 114 2.38 11.67 19.80
C ASP A 114 2.95 11.74 18.37
N THR A 115 2.34 12.50 17.46
CA THR A 115 2.79 12.56 16.05
C THR A 115 4.23 13.08 15.91
N GLU A 116 4.63 14.07 16.72
CA GLU A 116 6.01 14.58 16.70
C GLU A 116 7.02 13.54 17.19
N ILE A 117 6.62 12.68 18.12
CA ILE A 117 7.45 11.57 18.61
C ILE A 117 7.56 10.52 17.50
N ALA A 118 6.46 10.18 16.84
CA ALA A 118 6.44 9.20 15.75
C ALA A 118 7.33 9.64 14.57
N TYR A 119 7.30 10.92 14.17
CA TYR A 119 8.23 11.46 13.17
C TYR A 119 9.70 11.31 13.57
N ALA A 120 10.03 11.50 14.85
CA ALA A 120 11.39 11.29 15.34
C ALA A 120 11.79 9.80 15.34
N GLU A 121 10.85 8.90 15.66
CA GLU A 121 11.06 7.44 15.59
C GLU A 121 11.29 6.96 14.15
N HIS A 122 10.57 7.49 13.16
CA HIS A 122 10.84 7.24 11.73
C HIS A 122 12.27 7.64 11.34
N GLY A 123 12.76 8.78 11.82
CA GLY A 123 14.16 9.18 11.60
C GLY A 123 15.17 8.14 12.14
N VAL A 124 14.91 7.62 13.35
CA VAL A 124 15.75 6.56 13.94
C VAL A 124 15.66 5.26 13.13
N LEU A 125 14.47 4.88 12.66
CA LEU A 125 14.27 3.71 11.81
C LEU A 125 15.02 3.82 10.49
N ALA A 126 14.92 4.97 9.82
CA ALA A 126 15.62 5.24 8.58
C ALA A 126 17.15 5.16 8.75
N ASP A 127 17.69 5.72 9.83
CA ASP A 127 19.12 5.67 10.14
C ASP A 127 19.60 4.24 10.41
N LEU A 128 18.86 3.48 11.23
CA LEU A 128 19.17 2.07 11.52
C LEU A 128 19.07 1.19 10.28
N LEU A 129 18.06 1.42 9.43
CA LEU A 129 17.90 0.71 8.17
C LEU A 129 19.08 0.99 7.24
N ALA A 130 19.46 2.27 7.07
CA ALA A 130 20.58 2.68 6.25
C ALA A 130 21.91 2.08 6.74
N ALA A 131 22.12 2.00 8.05
CA ALA A 131 23.28 1.32 8.62
C ALA A 131 23.23 -0.20 8.37
N THR A 132 22.06 -0.82 8.54
CA THR A 132 21.89 -2.28 8.41
C THR A 132 22.14 -2.77 6.98
N VAL A 133 21.61 -2.07 5.96
CA VAL A 133 21.74 -2.52 4.56
C VAL A 133 23.17 -2.43 4.01
N LYS A 134 24.06 -1.69 4.67
CA LYS A 134 25.49 -1.60 4.32
C LYS A 134 26.31 -2.79 4.78
N LEU A 135 25.79 -3.57 5.74
CA LEU A 135 26.55 -4.61 6.40
C LEU A 135 26.47 -5.93 5.60
N PRO A 136 27.55 -6.72 5.57
CA PRO A 136 27.51 -8.05 4.98
C PRO A 136 26.43 -8.92 5.64
N LEU A 137 25.47 -9.40 4.85
CA LEU A 137 24.37 -10.21 5.37
C LEU A 137 24.89 -11.45 6.11
N GLY A 138 24.33 -11.69 7.31
CA GLY A 138 24.72 -12.81 8.16
C GLY A 138 26.08 -12.67 8.86
N GLY A 139 26.76 -11.53 8.72
CA GLY A 139 27.90 -11.17 9.56
C GLY A 139 27.47 -10.77 10.99
N PRO A 140 28.37 -10.84 11.99
CA PRO A 140 28.03 -10.50 13.38
C PRO A 140 27.44 -9.09 13.55
N GLU A 141 28.05 -8.09 12.90
CA GLU A 141 27.58 -6.70 12.95
C GLU A 141 26.19 -6.53 12.33
N PHE A 142 25.92 -7.25 11.23
CA PHE A 142 24.59 -7.28 10.61
C PHE A 142 23.54 -7.85 11.57
N GLU A 143 23.85 -8.94 12.28
CA GLU A 143 22.91 -9.52 13.25
C GLU A 143 22.61 -8.58 14.41
N GLU A 144 23.61 -7.83 14.88
CA GLU A 144 23.43 -6.80 15.92
C GLU A 144 22.54 -5.65 15.43
N HIS A 145 22.80 -5.13 14.24
CA HIS A 145 22.00 -4.04 13.65
C HIS A 145 20.58 -4.48 13.31
N LEU A 146 20.39 -5.72 12.84
CA LEU A 146 19.08 -6.29 12.61
C LEU A 146 18.24 -6.34 13.90
N VAL A 147 18.85 -6.70 15.03
CA VAL A 147 18.17 -6.68 16.34
C VAL A 147 17.82 -5.26 16.77
N ALA A 148 18.73 -4.30 16.56
CA ALA A 148 18.48 -2.90 16.88
C ALA A 148 17.33 -2.32 16.03
N LEU A 149 17.34 -2.58 14.72
CA LEU A 149 16.29 -2.18 13.79
C LEU A 149 14.94 -2.81 14.15
N GLU A 150 14.90 -4.11 14.44
CA GLU A 150 13.70 -4.80 14.91
C GLU A 150 13.19 -4.16 16.21
N SER A 151 14.06 -3.91 17.19
CA SER A 151 13.67 -3.30 18.46
C SER A 151 13.09 -1.90 18.29
N ALA A 152 13.69 -1.07 17.42
CA ALA A 152 13.18 0.26 17.11
C ALA A 152 11.80 0.19 16.45
N PHE A 153 11.63 -0.72 15.49
CA PHE A 153 10.35 -0.91 14.80
C PHE A 153 9.25 -1.39 15.76
N LEU A 154 9.57 -2.37 16.61
CA LEU A 154 8.62 -2.89 17.60
C LEU A 154 8.22 -1.82 18.62
N HIS A 155 9.15 -0.92 18.97
CA HIS A 155 8.86 0.22 19.83
C HIS A 155 7.88 1.18 19.14
N HIS A 156 8.23 1.62 17.93
CA HIS A 156 7.44 2.53 17.11
C HIS A 156 6.00 2.03 16.91
N ALA A 157 5.84 0.88 16.26
CA ALA A 157 4.53 0.27 16.01
C ALA A 157 3.74 0.07 17.32
N GLY A 158 4.43 -0.31 18.40
CA GLY A 158 3.80 -0.50 19.69
C GLY A 158 3.32 0.81 20.35
N SER A 159 4.08 1.90 20.21
CA SER A 159 3.71 3.22 20.74
C SER A 159 2.44 3.71 20.04
N GLU A 160 2.39 3.62 18.71
CA GLU A 160 1.20 4.00 17.95
C GLU A 160 -0.01 3.15 18.31
N GLU A 161 0.12 1.82 18.30
CA GLU A 161 -0.98 0.90 18.60
C GLU A 161 -1.57 1.10 20.00
N ARG A 162 -0.73 1.37 21.00
CA ARG A 162 -1.18 1.52 22.39
C ARG A 162 -1.67 2.93 22.71
N SER A 163 -1.16 3.94 22.03
CA SER A 163 -1.48 5.35 22.25
C SER A 163 -2.21 5.93 21.05
N MET A 164 -1.48 6.37 20.02
CA MET A 164 -2.02 7.12 18.87
C MET A 164 -3.26 6.50 18.22
N PHE A 165 -3.31 5.18 18.03
CA PHE A 165 -4.47 4.51 17.42
C PHE A 165 -5.70 4.57 18.32
N ARG A 166 -5.53 4.52 19.65
CA ARG A 166 -6.64 4.72 20.60
C ARG A 166 -7.11 6.16 20.63
N GLU A 167 -6.19 7.09 20.43
CA GLU A 167 -6.50 8.52 20.34
C GLU A 167 -7.22 8.87 19.04
N ALA A 168 -6.86 8.21 17.94
CA ALA A 168 -7.52 8.34 16.65
C ALA A 168 -9.01 7.94 16.70
N GLU A 169 -9.43 7.09 17.65
CA GLU A 169 -10.85 6.75 17.87
C GLU A 169 -11.71 7.95 18.34
N ARG A 170 -11.09 9.11 18.63
CA ARG A 170 -11.80 10.38 18.83
C ARG A 170 -12.30 10.98 17.52
N LEU A 171 -11.78 10.54 16.37
CA LEU A 171 -12.33 10.85 15.04
C LEU A 171 -13.64 10.08 14.82
N THR A 172 -14.45 10.52 13.85
CA THR A 172 -15.67 9.78 13.50
C THR A 172 -15.34 8.46 12.82
N ASP A 173 -16.21 7.45 12.97
CA ASP A 173 -16.06 6.16 12.27
C ASP A 173 -15.95 6.35 10.74
N GLU A 174 -16.78 7.24 10.18
CA GLU A 174 -16.71 7.61 8.76
C GLU A 174 -15.34 8.16 8.37
N ARG A 175 -14.76 9.07 9.17
CA ARG A 175 -13.43 9.62 8.90
C ARG A 175 -12.34 8.56 9.01
N LEU A 176 -12.43 7.66 9.98
CA LEU A 176 -11.45 6.57 10.12
C LEU A 176 -11.50 5.60 8.93
N ARG A 177 -12.68 5.34 8.36
CA ARG A 177 -12.81 4.49 7.17
C ARG A 177 -12.33 5.17 5.90
N ASP A 178 -12.60 6.47 5.74
CA ASP A 178 -12.04 7.29 4.67
C ASP A 178 -10.49 7.27 4.71
N LEU A 179 -9.89 7.37 5.91
CA LEU A 179 -8.45 7.18 6.08
C LEU A 179 -8.00 5.78 5.68
N GLY A 180 -8.75 4.74 6.03
CA GLY A 180 -8.46 3.36 5.63
C GLY A 180 -8.40 3.19 4.12
N GLU A 181 -9.37 3.73 3.38
CA GLU A 181 -9.40 3.67 1.92
C GLU A 181 -8.20 4.42 1.29
N GLN A 182 -7.86 5.59 1.82
CA GLN A 182 -6.71 6.38 1.36
C GLN A 182 -5.39 5.65 1.61
N LEU A 183 -5.23 5.05 2.79
CA LEU A 183 -4.03 4.27 3.15
C LEU A 183 -3.90 3.02 2.29
N GLU A 184 -4.96 2.23 2.11
CA GLU A 184 -4.94 1.04 1.24
C GLU A 184 -4.60 1.41 -0.21
N THR A 185 -5.20 2.49 -0.72
CA THR A 185 -4.94 3.00 -2.07
C THR A 185 -3.49 3.45 -2.23
N MET A 186 -2.95 4.19 -1.26
CA MET A 186 -1.57 4.67 -1.32
C MET A 186 -0.58 3.51 -1.14
N LEU A 187 -0.85 2.57 -0.23
CA LEU A 187 -0.06 1.37 -0.02
C LEU A 187 0.03 0.54 -1.31
N GLU A 188 -1.09 0.29 -1.97
CA GLU A 188 -1.12 -0.44 -3.24
C GLU A 188 -0.38 0.32 -4.34
N ARG A 189 -0.56 1.64 -4.44
CA ARG A 189 0.16 2.49 -5.40
C ARG A 189 1.66 2.46 -5.15
N GLU A 190 2.08 2.55 -3.90
CA GLU A 190 3.47 2.47 -3.51
C GLU A 190 4.05 1.11 -3.91
N ARG A 191 3.37 0.02 -3.60
CA ARG A 191 3.80 -1.34 -3.94
C ARG A 191 3.85 -1.61 -5.44
N THR A 192 2.93 -1.09 -6.24
CA THR A 192 2.80 -1.45 -7.68
C THR A 192 3.41 -0.46 -8.65
N SER A 193 3.68 0.78 -8.23
CA SER A 193 4.25 1.79 -9.13
C SER A 193 5.67 1.40 -9.56
N ARG A 194 5.85 1.10 -10.85
CA ARG A 194 7.16 0.77 -11.44
C ARG A 194 8.21 1.84 -11.18
N PHE A 195 7.83 3.12 -11.24
CA PHE A 195 8.74 4.22 -10.98
C PHE A 195 9.20 4.24 -9.51
N ARG A 196 8.27 4.09 -8.57
CA ARG A 196 8.59 4.10 -7.13
C ARG A 196 9.38 2.87 -6.71
N GLN A 197 9.02 1.70 -7.23
CA GLN A 197 9.82 0.48 -7.07
C GLN A 197 11.25 0.69 -7.58
N ALA A 198 11.42 1.18 -8.81
CA ALA A 198 12.75 1.42 -9.39
C ALA A 198 13.55 2.45 -8.58
N PHE A 199 12.90 3.51 -8.11
CA PHE A 199 13.54 4.52 -7.26
C PHE A 199 13.98 3.93 -5.91
N ARG A 200 13.14 3.15 -5.22
CA ARG A 200 13.52 2.46 -3.97
C ARG A 200 14.65 1.45 -4.19
N THR A 201 14.59 0.67 -5.27
CA THR A 201 15.69 -0.24 -5.62
C THR A 201 16.99 0.53 -5.82
N LEU A 202 16.97 1.65 -6.55
CA LEU A 202 18.15 2.50 -6.73
C LEU A 202 18.65 3.07 -5.40
N LYS A 203 17.75 3.59 -4.55
CA LYS A 203 18.08 4.09 -3.19
C LYS A 203 18.79 3.02 -2.38
N LEU A 204 18.24 1.80 -2.31
CA LEU A 204 18.83 0.68 -1.57
C LEU A 204 20.19 0.29 -2.14
N THR A 205 20.31 0.13 -3.47
CA THR A 205 21.60 -0.20 -4.10
C THR A 205 22.65 0.88 -3.85
N LEU A 206 22.27 2.16 -3.83
CA LEU A 206 23.21 3.24 -3.50
C LEU A 206 23.64 3.18 -2.03
N LEU A 207 22.72 2.86 -1.11
CA LEU A 207 23.06 2.69 0.30
C LEU A 207 23.99 1.48 0.52
N GLU A 208 23.72 0.34 -0.10
CA GLU A 208 24.56 -0.88 -0.01
C GLU A 208 26.01 -0.66 -0.48
N ASN A 209 26.24 0.29 -1.40
CA ASN A 209 27.55 0.55 -2.00
C ASN A 209 28.25 1.83 -1.48
N ALA A 210 27.70 2.50 -0.46
CA ALA A 210 28.17 3.80 0.07
C ALA A 210 28.91 3.68 1.41
#